data_AF-A0A255YWA4-F1
#
_entry.id   AF-A0A255YWA4-F1
#
_cell.length_a   1.000
_cell.length_b   1.000
_cell.length_c   1.000
_cell.angle_alpha   90.00
_cell.angle_beta   90.00
_cell.angle_gamma   90.00
#
_symmetry.space_group_name_H-M   'P 1'
#
loop_
_entity.id
_entity.type
_entity.pdbx_description
1 polymer ?
#
loop_
_entity_poly.entity_id
_entity_poly.type
_entity_poly.pdbx_seq_one_letter_code
_entity_poly.pdbx_strand_id
1 'polypeptide(L)'
;MDGAMGGVTDKAGHWVHERLDLCDGKYLRLSRWQAPIPPAPEAPTILVLPGRAGQVERYSELAVDLTARGLHVLSMDWRGQGGSSRCLPDHMMGHVGYFDQYLDDLDAALGHWREKVRGPFLALGHSMGGHSLMRYVAERPHPFAGIIASAPMLAINTAPLPEWLAMWLARQAVKAGYANAYAPLQGPRWTADPLPFAGNRLTSDARRFALMQQVMERDPSVALGGASWGWLNGAFASIRHLFDQDRLEQVAVPILILSARADRIVRPHSHDRAAARLPNCTLIRFEQGEHELLIETDAVRDKVLAAIDQFLIEKIGIALRGGNLEA
;
A
#
# COMPACT_ATOMS: atom_id res chain seq x y z
N MET A 1 -19.88 -18.65 -12.79
CA MET A 1 -18.57 -18.18 -12.31
C MET A 1 -18.57 -16.69 -12.52
N ASP A 2 -19.10 -15.96 -11.56
CA ASP A 2 -19.27 -14.51 -11.69
C ASP A 2 -17.88 -13.89 -11.69
N GLY A 3 -17.57 -13.06 -12.69
CA GLY A 3 -16.25 -12.47 -13.01
C GLY A 3 -15.60 -11.61 -11.91
N ALA A 4 -15.90 -11.83 -10.64
CA ALA A 4 -15.51 -11.00 -9.52
C ALA A 4 -14.01 -11.10 -9.19
N MET A 5 -13.20 -10.12 -9.61
CA MET A 5 -11.79 -10.00 -9.22
C MET A 5 -11.67 -9.26 -7.88
N GLY A 6 -11.02 -9.88 -6.90
CA GLY A 6 -10.90 -9.30 -5.55
C GLY A 6 -12.20 -9.31 -4.75
N GLY A 7 -13.12 -10.24 -5.05
CA GLY A 7 -14.38 -10.41 -4.32
C GLY A 7 -15.50 -9.43 -4.68
N VAL A 8 -15.27 -8.56 -5.66
CA VAL A 8 -16.25 -7.58 -6.16
C VAL A 8 -16.69 -7.96 -7.56
N THR A 9 -17.99 -8.06 -7.80
CA THR A 9 -18.54 -8.36 -9.13
C THR A 9 -18.42 -7.15 -10.07
N ASP A 10 -18.34 -7.38 -11.39
CA ASP A 10 -18.31 -6.30 -12.39
C ASP A 10 -19.48 -5.33 -12.29
N LYS A 11 -20.62 -5.77 -11.72
CA LYS A 11 -21.79 -4.93 -11.45
C LYS A 11 -21.54 -3.85 -10.40
N ALA A 12 -20.61 -4.07 -9.47
CA ALA A 12 -20.22 -3.08 -8.46
C ALA A 12 -19.06 -2.19 -8.94
N GLY A 13 -18.39 -2.59 -10.02
CA GLY A 13 -17.33 -1.85 -10.69
C GLY A 13 -16.17 -2.77 -11.06
N HIS A 14 -15.21 -2.23 -11.79
CA HIS A 14 -14.01 -2.94 -12.22
C HIS A 14 -12.82 -2.01 -12.38
N TRP A 15 -11.60 -2.56 -12.35
CA TRP A 15 -10.38 -1.82 -12.63
C TRP A 15 -10.15 -1.68 -14.14
N VAL A 16 -9.85 -0.47 -14.58
CA VAL A 16 -9.34 -0.18 -15.93
C VAL A 16 -7.86 0.12 -15.81
N HIS A 17 -7.04 -0.66 -16.52
CA HIS A 17 -5.59 -0.56 -16.46
C HIS A 17 -5.04 0.26 -17.63
N GLU A 18 -4.01 1.06 -17.37
CA GLU A 18 -3.22 1.76 -18.38
C GLU A 18 -1.73 1.50 -18.11
N ARG A 19 -0.94 1.37 -19.18
CA ARG A 19 0.52 1.21 -19.09
C ARG A 19 1.17 2.59 -19.15
N LEU A 20 2.06 2.86 -18.20
CA LEU A 20 2.95 4.02 -18.24
C LEU A 20 4.39 3.55 -18.43
N ASP A 21 4.97 3.85 -19.59
CA ASP A 21 6.39 3.59 -19.85
C ASP A 21 7.28 4.59 -19.11
N LEU A 22 8.35 4.07 -18.50
CA LEU A 22 9.34 4.83 -17.76
C LEU A 22 10.61 5.04 -18.59
N CYS A 23 11.40 6.04 -18.22
CA CYS A 23 12.63 6.39 -18.93
C CYS A 23 13.72 5.31 -18.88
N ASP A 24 13.67 4.40 -17.90
CA ASP A 24 14.60 3.28 -17.73
C ASP A 24 14.18 2.01 -18.49
N GLY A 25 13.19 2.12 -19.38
CA GLY A 25 12.66 1.01 -20.19
C GLY A 25 11.78 0.03 -19.40
N LYS A 26 11.47 0.33 -18.13
CA LYS A 26 10.42 -0.36 -17.37
C LYS A 26 9.07 0.31 -17.61
N TYR A 27 8.01 -0.30 -17.10
CA TYR A 27 6.67 0.29 -17.12
C TYR A 27 5.93 0.02 -15.82
N LEU A 28 5.00 0.92 -15.51
CA LEU A 28 4.04 0.80 -14.42
C LEU A 28 2.65 0.46 -14.97
N ARG A 29 1.94 -0.44 -14.28
CA ARG A 29 0.50 -0.61 -14.45
C ARG A 29 -0.21 0.40 -13.55
N LEU A 30 -0.74 1.44 -14.17
CA LEU A 30 -1.64 2.38 -13.55
C LEU A 30 -3.07 1.86 -13.68
N SER A 31 -3.93 2.18 -12.72
CA SER A 31 -5.29 1.64 -12.65
C SER A 31 -6.27 2.70 -12.14
N ARG A 32 -7.48 2.68 -12.69
CA ARG A 32 -8.60 3.50 -12.24
C ARG A 32 -9.80 2.61 -12.01
N TRP A 33 -10.49 2.83 -10.89
CA TRP A 33 -11.74 2.15 -10.62
C TRP A 33 -12.86 2.76 -11.46
N GLN A 34 -13.59 1.92 -12.19
CA GLN A 34 -14.79 2.30 -12.92
C GLN A 34 -16.02 1.76 -12.19
N ALA A 35 -16.68 2.65 -11.45
CA ALA A 35 -17.95 2.34 -10.80
C ALA A 35 -19.13 2.54 -11.76
N PRO A 36 -20.27 1.83 -11.55
CA PRO A 36 -21.49 2.01 -12.34
C PRO A 36 -22.04 3.44 -12.30
N ILE A 37 -21.93 4.07 -11.12
CA ILE A 37 -22.32 5.46 -10.90
C ILE A 37 -21.05 6.23 -10.52
N PRO A 38 -20.39 6.89 -11.49
CA PRO A 38 -19.15 7.60 -11.21
C PRO A 38 -19.38 8.85 -10.33
N PRO A 39 -18.35 9.28 -9.58
CA PRO A 39 -18.35 10.60 -8.95
C PRO A 39 -18.44 11.74 -9.97
N ALA A 40 -18.80 12.94 -9.51
CA ALA A 40 -18.76 14.14 -10.36
C ALA A 40 -17.32 14.40 -10.84
N PRO A 41 -17.08 14.99 -12.02
CA PRO A 41 -15.72 15.17 -12.54
C PRO A 41 -14.78 15.96 -11.61
N GLU A 42 -15.32 16.90 -10.83
CA GLU A 42 -14.60 17.74 -9.87
C GLU A 42 -14.53 17.14 -8.45
N ALA A 43 -15.04 15.92 -8.27
CA ALA A 43 -15.00 15.23 -6.99
C ALA A 43 -13.55 14.93 -6.55
N PRO A 44 -13.30 14.75 -5.24
CA PRO A 44 -11.99 14.37 -4.74
C PRO A 44 -11.52 13.04 -5.35
N THR A 45 -10.20 12.93 -5.55
CA THR A 45 -9.56 11.71 -6.04
C THR A 45 -8.65 11.15 -4.96
N ILE A 46 -8.63 9.83 -4.78
CA ILE A 46 -7.73 9.15 -3.85
C ILE A 46 -6.87 8.13 -4.61
N LEU A 47 -5.55 8.28 -4.50
CA LEU A 47 -4.57 7.32 -5.01
C LEU A 47 -4.28 6.26 -3.94
N VAL A 48 -4.72 5.03 -4.17
CA VAL A 48 -4.42 3.87 -3.34
C VAL A 48 -3.07 3.28 -3.76
N LEU A 49 -2.16 3.15 -2.81
CA LEU A 49 -0.80 2.65 -3.00
C LEU A 49 -0.64 1.31 -2.25
N PRO A 50 -0.69 0.18 -2.97
CA PRO A 50 -0.55 -1.16 -2.40
C PRO A 50 0.72 -1.36 -1.57
N GLY A 51 0.67 -2.31 -0.63
CA GLY A 51 1.85 -2.81 0.06
C GLY A 51 2.74 -3.70 -0.83
N ARG A 52 3.80 -4.27 -0.24
CA ARG A 52 4.63 -5.26 -0.92
C ARG A 52 3.80 -6.52 -1.17
N ALA A 53 3.90 -7.09 -2.37
CA ALA A 53 3.09 -8.20 -2.85
C ALA A 53 1.58 -7.90 -2.92
N GLY A 54 1.18 -6.64 -2.78
CA GLY A 54 -0.18 -6.19 -3.08
C GLY A 54 -0.34 -5.91 -4.57
N GLN A 55 -1.50 -6.26 -5.12
CA GLN A 55 -1.93 -5.92 -6.46
C GLN A 55 -3.18 -5.03 -6.36
N VAL A 56 -3.45 -4.20 -7.37
CA VAL A 56 -4.61 -3.28 -7.35
C VAL A 56 -5.94 -4.00 -7.10
N GLU A 57 -6.10 -5.22 -7.62
CA GLU A 57 -7.33 -6.01 -7.53
C GLU A 57 -7.67 -6.39 -6.08
N ARG A 58 -6.68 -6.44 -5.19
CA ARG A 58 -6.88 -6.69 -3.76
C ARG A 58 -7.72 -5.61 -3.08
N TYR A 59 -7.72 -4.40 -3.65
CA TYR A 59 -8.37 -3.22 -3.10
C TYR A 59 -9.71 -2.93 -3.79
N SER A 60 -10.27 -3.86 -4.58
CA SER A 60 -11.58 -3.66 -5.23
C SER A 60 -12.70 -3.33 -4.23
N GLU A 61 -12.76 -4.03 -3.08
CA GLU A 61 -13.78 -3.75 -2.04
C GLU A 61 -13.60 -2.34 -1.45
N LEU A 62 -12.36 -1.94 -1.16
CA LEU A 62 -12.04 -0.58 -0.73
C LEU A 62 -12.40 0.45 -1.81
N ALA A 63 -12.20 0.15 -3.09
CA ALA A 63 -12.55 1.05 -4.17
C ALA A 63 -14.07 1.27 -4.27
N VAL A 64 -14.87 0.23 -4.04
CA VAL A 64 -16.33 0.35 -3.88
C VAL A 64 -16.66 1.28 -2.71
N ASP A 65 -16.07 1.03 -1.54
CA ASP A 65 -16.31 1.83 -0.33
C ASP A 65 -15.97 3.32 -0.52
N LEU A 66 -14.84 3.62 -1.14
CA LEU A 66 -14.37 4.99 -1.42
C LEU A 66 -15.21 5.67 -2.52
N THR A 67 -15.64 4.92 -3.53
CA THR A 67 -16.51 5.48 -4.58
C THR A 67 -17.91 5.78 -4.05
N ALA A 68 -18.44 4.95 -3.15
CA ALA A 68 -19.71 5.19 -2.47
C ALA A 68 -19.68 6.49 -1.64
N ARG A 69 -18.50 6.85 -1.10
CA ARG A 69 -18.24 8.13 -0.43
C ARG A 69 -18.07 9.32 -1.39
N GLY A 70 -18.09 9.07 -2.70
CA GLY A 70 -18.00 10.09 -3.74
C GLY A 70 -16.59 10.42 -4.19
N LEU A 71 -15.60 9.55 -3.96
CA LEU A 71 -14.24 9.76 -4.41
C LEU A 71 -13.96 9.02 -5.72
N HIS A 72 -13.19 9.62 -6.62
CA HIS A 72 -12.54 8.88 -7.70
C HIS A 72 -11.40 8.05 -7.12
N VAL A 73 -11.26 6.79 -7.52
CA VAL A 73 -10.21 5.91 -7.01
C VAL A 73 -9.21 5.58 -8.10
N LEU A 74 -7.95 5.93 -7.85
CA LEU A 74 -6.79 5.55 -8.65
C LEU A 74 -5.93 4.56 -7.85
N SER A 75 -5.17 3.73 -8.55
CA SER A 75 -4.19 2.84 -7.94
C SER A 75 -3.06 2.57 -8.94
N MET A 76 -1.92 2.10 -8.46
CA MET A 76 -0.84 1.63 -9.31
C MET A 76 -0.20 0.38 -8.71
N ASP A 77 0.38 -0.45 -9.56
CA ASP A 77 1.34 -1.45 -9.09
C ASP A 77 2.73 -0.84 -9.10
N TRP A 78 3.41 -0.93 -7.97
CA TRP A 78 4.81 -0.55 -7.84
C TRP A 78 5.69 -1.36 -8.80
N ARG A 79 6.80 -0.78 -9.29
CA ARG A 79 7.81 -1.56 -10.01
C ARG A 79 8.20 -2.82 -9.24
N GLY A 80 8.43 -3.90 -9.95
CA GLY A 80 8.81 -5.18 -9.35
C GLY A 80 7.64 -6.02 -8.83
N GLN A 81 6.37 -5.58 -8.94
CA GLN A 81 5.21 -6.35 -8.48
C GLN A 81 3.92 -6.06 -9.27
N GLY A 82 2.89 -6.86 -9.02
CA GLY A 82 1.60 -6.73 -9.70
C GLY A 82 1.74 -6.86 -11.22
N GLY A 83 1.00 -6.07 -11.98
CA GLY A 83 1.12 -6.00 -13.44
C GLY A 83 2.23 -5.08 -13.94
N SER A 84 3.07 -4.51 -13.06
CA SER A 84 4.21 -3.69 -13.45
C SER A 84 5.44 -4.52 -13.79
N SER A 85 6.38 -3.90 -14.51
CA SER A 85 7.65 -4.54 -14.90
C SER A 85 8.39 -5.16 -13.72
N ARG A 86 8.93 -6.38 -13.90
CA ARG A 86 9.82 -7.03 -12.93
C ARG A 86 11.24 -6.47 -12.98
N CYS A 87 11.90 -6.47 -11.82
CA CYS A 87 13.29 -5.99 -11.70
C CYS A 87 14.31 -7.10 -12.01
N LEU A 88 13.95 -8.37 -11.81
CA LEU A 88 14.81 -9.53 -12.03
C LEU A 88 14.12 -10.57 -12.94
N PRO A 89 14.87 -11.49 -13.56
CA PRO A 89 14.30 -12.59 -14.35
C PRO A 89 13.40 -13.54 -13.53
N ASP A 90 13.70 -13.75 -12.25
CA ASP A 90 12.78 -14.43 -11.34
C ASP A 90 11.62 -13.48 -11.00
N HIS A 91 10.48 -13.67 -11.66
CA HIS A 91 9.28 -12.85 -11.49
C HIS A 91 8.65 -12.96 -10.09
N MET A 92 8.97 -14.02 -9.34
CA MET A 92 8.46 -14.21 -7.97
C MET A 92 9.34 -13.49 -6.94
N MET A 93 10.53 -13.02 -7.32
CA MET A 93 11.42 -12.35 -6.39
C MET A 93 11.03 -10.89 -6.20
N GLY A 94 10.60 -10.53 -5.00
CA GLY A 94 10.43 -9.14 -4.59
C GLY A 94 11.78 -8.42 -4.56
N HIS A 95 12.03 -7.57 -5.54
CA HIS A 95 13.28 -6.82 -5.66
C HIS A 95 13.04 -5.40 -6.14
N VAL A 96 13.81 -4.47 -5.59
CA VAL A 96 14.01 -3.11 -6.08
C VAL A 96 15.46 -2.76 -5.79
N GLY A 97 16.12 -2.00 -6.66
CA GLY A 97 17.51 -1.62 -6.44
C GLY A 97 17.63 -0.68 -5.24
N TYR A 98 16.81 0.37 -5.25
CA TYR A 98 16.74 1.38 -4.19
C TYR A 98 15.30 1.84 -4.00
N PHE A 99 14.90 2.17 -2.77
CA PHE A 99 13.54 2.64 -2.50
C PHE A 99 13.23 3.99 -3.15
N ASP A 100 14.25 4.78 -3.49
CA ASP A 100 14.06 6.05 -4.22
C ASP A 100 13.44 5.82 -5.59
N GLN A 101 13.63 4.63 -6.18
CA GLN A 101 12.95 4.26 -7.43
C GLN A 101 11.43 4.20 -7.27
N TYR A 102 10.91 3.88 -6.08
CA TYR A 102 9.47 3.98 -5.82
C TYR A 102 9.01 5.44 -5.73
N LEU A 103 9.85 6.36 -5.25
CA LEU A 103 9.51 7.78 -5.23
C LEU A 103 9.52 8.34 -6.65
N ASP A 104 10.50 7.96 -7.47
CA ASP A 104 10.58 8.36 -8.88
C ASP A 104 9.40 7.77 -9.70
N ASP A 105 8.97 6.54 -9.39
CA ASP A 105 7.75 5.96 -9.97
C ASP A 105 6.49 6.74 -9.60
N LEU A 106 6.39 7.18 -8.35
CA LEU A 106 5.27 7.97 -7.89
C LEU A 106 5.26 9.36 -8.52
N ASP A 107 6.43 9.99 -8.71
CA ASP A 107 6.59 11.22 -9.51
C ASP A 107 6.04 11.03 -10.93
N ALA A 108 6.41 9.93 -11.60
CA ALA A 108 5.95 9.62 -12.95
C ALA A 108 4.42 9.39 -13.01
N ALA A 109 3.87 8.61 -12.08
CA ALA A 109 2.43 8.35 -12.01
C ALA A 109 1.62 9.62 -11.73
N LEU A 110 2.08 10.47 -10.80
CA LEU A 110 1.44 11.75 -10.51
C LEU A 110 1.54 12.72 -11.68
N GLY A 111 2.68 12.76 -12.39
CA GLY A 111 2.83 13.51 -13.63
C GLY A 111 1.82 13.11 -14.70
N HIS A 112 1.58 11.80 -14.87
CA HIS A 112 0.61 11.25 -15.82
C HIS A 112 -0.85 11.61 -15.49
N TRP A 113 -1.20 11.70 -14.20
CA TRP A 113 -2.56 12.02 -13.75
C TRP A 113 -2.81 13.50 -13.45
N ARG A 114 -1.77 14.34 -13.46
CA ARG A 114 -1.83 15.75 -13.06
C ARG A 114 -2.97 16.53 -13.73
N GLU A 115 -3.18 16.32 -15.03
CA GLU A 115 -4.22 17.03 -15.80
C GLU A 115 -5.59 16.34 -15.74
N LYS A 116 -5.64 15.10 -15.28
CA LYS A 116 -6.86 14.29 -15.20
C LYS A 116 -7.60 14.46 -13.87
N VAL A 117 -6.89 14.87 -12.81
CA VAL A 117 -7.45 15.11 -11.48
C VAL A 117 -7.86 16.58 -11.35
N ARG A 118 -9.15 16.83 -11.13
CA ARG A 118 -9.71 18.19 -11.03
C ARG A 118 -10.04 18.63 -9.60
N GLY A 119 -10.40 17.68 -8.74
CA GLY A 119 -10.73 17.94 -7.33
C GLY A 119 -9.52 17.80 -6.40
N PRO A 120 -9.73 17.90 -5.07
CA PRO A 120 -8.70 17.60 -4.08
C PRO A 120 -8.09 16.22 -4.32
N PHE A 121 -6.76 16.15 -4.35
CA PHE A 121 -6.05 14.90 -4.55
C PHE A 121 -5.56 14.35 -3.20
N LEU A 122 -5.91 13.12 -2.87
CA LEU A 122 -5.54 12.40 -1.68
C LEU A 122 -4.67 11.20 -2.05
N ALA A 123 -3.94 10.66 -1.08
CA ALA A 123 -3.32 9.36 -1.23
C ALA A 123 -3.52 8.50 0.02
N LEU A 124 -3.65 7.19 -0.21
CA LEU A 124 -3.72 6.18 0.84
C LEU A 124 -2.67 5.13 0.55
N GLY A 125 -1.70 4.94 1.43
CA GLY A 125 -0.69 3.90 1.29
C GLY A 125 -0.78 2.85 2.39
N HIS A 126 -0.68 1.57 2.01
CA HIS A 126 -0.62 0.47 2.96
C HIS A 126 0.81 -0.10 3.07
N SER A 127 1.30 -0.40 4.28
CA SER A 127 2.58 -1.09 4.51
C SER A 127 3.74 -0.45 3.75
N MET A 128 4.39 -1.17 2.83
CA MET A 128 5.43 -0.62 1.95
C MET A 128 4.94 0.62 1.18
N GLY A 129 3.72 0.60 0.63
CA GLY A 129 3.14 1.75 -0.06
C GLY A 129 2.88 2.92 0.88
N GLY A 130 2.53 2.65 2.14
CA GLY A 130 2.42 3.66 3.21
C GLY A 130 3.77 4.29 3.55
N HIS A 131 4.82 3.48 3.66
CA HIS A 131 6.19 3.96 3.87
C HIS A 131 6.69 4.80 2.68
N SER A 132 6.52 4.33 1.45
CA SER A 132 6.89 5.08 0.25
C SER A 132 6.13 6.40 0.14
N LEU A 133 4.84 6.42 0.47
CA LEU A 133 4.03 7.64 0.50
C LEU A 133 4.52 8.63 1.56
N MET A 134 4.82 8.16 2.77
CA MET A 134 5.36 9.01 3.83
C MET A 134 6.74 9.59 3.48
N ARG A 135 7.62 8.79 2.86
CA ARG A 135 8.88 9.29 2.30
C ARG A 135 8.64 10.32 1.21
N TYR A 136 7.72 10.05 0.29
CA TYR A 136 7.43 10.95 -0.82
C TYR A 136 7.00 12.34 -0.33
N VAL A 137 6.04 12.43 0.60
CA VAL A 137 5.58 13.73 1.11
C VAL A 137 6.62 14.46 1.96
N ALA A 138 7.60 13.75 2.51
CA ALA A 138 8.71 14.35 3.27
C ALA A 138 9.86 14.84 2.38
N GLU A 139 9.94 14.37 1.13
CA GLU A 139 11.13 14.56 0.29
C GLU A 139 10.85 15.24 -1.05
N ARG A 140 9.60 15.20 -1.53
CA ARG A 140 9.24 15.64 -2.88
C ARG A 140 8.06 16.62 -2.83
N PRO A 141 8.02 17.61 -3.75
CA PRO A 141 6.81 18.38 -4.00
C PRO A 141 5.66 17.45 -4.40
N HIS A 142 4.47 17.66 -3.83
CA HIS A 142 3.34 16.77 -4.06
C HIS A 142 2.02 17.54 -4.20
N PRO A 143 1.01 16.97 -4.89
CA PRO A 143 -0.30 17.60 -5.04
C PRO A 143 -1.28 17.26 -3.90
N PHE A 144 -0.88 16.42 -2.95
CA PHE A 144 -1.81 15.87 -1.97
C PHE A 144 -2.34 16.91 -0.98
N ALA A 145 -3.67 16.97 -0.86
CA ALA A 145 -4.39 17.72 0.17
C ALA A 145 -4.34 17.03 1.54
N GLY A 146 -4.15 15.72 1.56
CA GLY A 146 -4.06 14.88 2.76
C GLY A 146 -3.62 13.47 2.40
N ILE A 147 -2.94 12.78 3.31
CA ILE A 147 -2.56 11.37 3.13
C ILE A 147 -3.01 10.47 4.27
N ILE A 148 -3.28 9.22 3.93
CA ILE A 148 -3.68 8.16 4.87
C ILE A 148 -2.62 7.05 4.79
N ALA A 149 -2.02 6.70 5.92
CA ALA A 149 -1.02 5.65 6.03
C ALA A 149 -1.60 4.50 6.87
N SER A 150 -1.91 3.38 6.22
CA SER A 150 -2.47 2.19 6.87
C SER A 150 -1.39 1.15 7.16
N ALA A 151 -1.14 0.90 8.46
CA ALA A 151 -0.04 0.06 8.94
C ALA A 151 1.28 0.33 8.17
N PRO A 152 1.72 1.59 8.04
CA PRO A 152 2.87 1.93 7.19
C PRO A 152 4.13 1.22 7.68
N MET A 153 4.95 0.74 6.75
CA MET A 153 6.17 -0.01 7.06
C MET A 153 7.29 0.89 7.62
N LEU A 154 7.11 1.39 8.84
CA LEU A 154 8.03 2.28 9.55
C LEU A 154 9.01 1.54 10.48
N ALA A 155 8.80 0.24 10.67
CA ALA A 155 9.76 -0.69 11.25
C ALA A 155 9.32 -2.13 10.93
N ILE A 156 10.24 -2.96 10.43
CA ILE A 156 9.94 -4.36 10.12
C ILE A 156 10.08 -5.21 11.37
N ASN A 157 9.12 -6.10 11.63
CA ASN A 157 9.24 -7.07 12.70
C ASN A 157 10.20 -8.20 12.31
N THR A 158 11.42 -8.14 12.83
CA THR A 158 12.48 -9.13 12.56
C THR A 158 12.54 -10.26 13.59
N ALA A 159 11.59 -10.32 14.54
CA ALA A 159 11.62 -11.31 15.61
C ALA A 159 11.69 -12.76 15.07
N PRO A 160 12.45 -13.65 15.73
CA PRO A 160 13.17 -13.44 17.01
C PRO A 160 14.53 -12.72 16.86
N LEU A 161 14.96 -12.37 15.65
CA LEU A 161 16.23 -11.71 15.41
C LEU A 161 16.17 -10.23 15.84
N PRO A 162 17.13 -9.74 16.65
CA PRO A 162 17.24 -8.31 16.94
C PRO A 162 17.37 -7.48 15.66
N GLU A 163 16.68 -6.34 15.60
CA GLU A 163 16.58 -5.53 14.38
C GLU A 163 17.95 -5.05 13.88
N TRP A 164 18.82 -4.59 14.79
CA TRP A 164 20.18 -4.16 14.45
C TRP A 164 21.00 -5.27 13.77
N LEU A 165 20.79 -6.53 14.19
CA LEU A 165 21.49 -7.68 13.64
C LEU A 165 20.92 -8.06 12.28
N ALA A 166 19.59 -7.99 12.12
CA ALA A 166 18.93 -8.17 10.82
C ALA A 166 19.41 -7.15 9.78
N MET A 167 19.50 -5.87 10.18
CA MET A 167 20.05 -4.79 9.35
C MET A 167 21.51 -5.05 8.98
N TRP A 168 22.34 -5.47 9.94
CA TRP A 168 23.74 -5.78 9.68
C TRP A 168 23.88 -6.95 8.70
N LEU A 169 23.16 -8.05 8.91
CA LEU A 169 23.17 -9.21 8.01
C LEU A 169 22.73 -8.84 6.59
N ALA A 170 21.65 -8.07 6.45
CA ALA A 170 21.17 -7.63 5.14
C ALA A 170 22.23 -6.80 4.40
N ARG A 171 22.91 -5.90 5.10
CA ARG A 171 24.03 -5.12 4.53
C ARG A 171 25.21 -6.00 4.13
N GLN A 172 25.61 -6.97 4.95
CA GLN A 172 26.72 -7.86 4.62
C GLN A 172 26.39 -8.77 3.44
N ALA A 173 25.17 -9.32 3.38
CA ALA A 173 24.72 -10.16 2.27
C ALA A 173 24.77 -9.40 0.93
N VAL A 174 24.28 -8.15 0.90
CA VAL A 174 24.37 -7.29 -0.29
C VAL A 174 25.82 -7.00 -0.67
N LYS A 175 26.69 -6.67 0.30
CA LYS A 175 28.13 -6.44 0.05
C LYS A 175 28.85 -7.67 -0.50
N ALA A 176 28.41 -8.86 -0.10
CA ALA A 176 28.92 -10.14 -0.59
C ALA A 176 28.31 -10.57 -1.94
N GLY A 177 27.48 -9.74 -2.58
CA GLY A 177 26.92 -10.00 -3.91
C GLY A 177 25.58 -10.73 -3.92
N TYR A 178 24.93 -10.94 -2.77
CA TYR A 178 23.66 -11.68 -2.67
C TYR A 178 22.40 -10.81 -2.83
N ALA A 179 22.54 -9.58 -3.34
CA ALA A 179 21.41 -8.64 -3.48
C ALA A 179 20.22 -9.25 -4.27
N ASN A 180 20.49 -10.10 -5.25
CA ASN A 180 19.51 -10.75 -6.13
C ASN A 180 19.17 -12.18 -5.69
N ALA A 181 19.40 -12.52 -4.42
CA ALA A 181 19.00 -13.78 -3.82
C ALA A 181 17.90 -13.53 -2.78
N TYR A 182 17.04 -14.53 -2.56
CA TYR A 182 16.02 -14.49 -1.50
C TYR A 182 16.66 -14.25 -0.13
N ALA A 183 16.05 -13.37 0.66
CA ALA A 183 16.39 -13.22 2.06
C ALA A 183 16.00 -14.49 2.86
N PRO A 184 16.47 -14.67 4.11
CA PRO A 184 16.21 -15.88 4.88
C PRO A 184 14.71 -16.10 5.09
N LEU A 185 14.27 -17.36 4.97
CA LEU A 185 12.86 -17.76 5.07
C LEU A 185 11.94 -17.10 4.01
N GLN A 186 12.53 -16.52 2.97
CA GLN A 186 11.85 -16.07 1.76
C GLN A 186 12.04 -17.08 0.64
N GLY A 187 11.17 -17.01 -0.35
CA GLY A 187 11.19 -17.88 -1.52
C GLY A 187 9.99 -17.57 -2.42
N PRO A 188 9.80 -18.32 -3.51
CA PRO A 188 8.55 -18.26 -4.25
C PRO A 188 7.39 -18.59 -3.29
N ARG A 189 6.33 -17.76 -3.29
CA ARG A 189 5.16 -17.95 -2.40
C ARG A 189 3.88 -18.36 -3.11
N TRP A 190 3.79 -18.13 -4.42
CA TRP A 190 2.69 -18.66 -5.20
C TRP A 190 3.07 -20.08 -5.62
N THR A 191 2.37 -21.03 -5.02
CA THR A 191 2.33 -22.44 -5.39
C THR A 191 0.94 -22.76 -5.91
N ALA A 192 0.78 -23.85 -6.66
CA ALA A 192 -0.55 -24.28 -7.14
C ALA A 192 -1.56 -24.51 -5.99
N ASP A 193 -1.05 -24.77 -4.78
CA ASP A 193 -1.87 -24.88 -3.58
C ASP A 193 -1.99 -23.53 -2.83
N PRO A 194 -3.21 -23.14 -2.42
CA PRO A 194 -3.41 -21.94 -1.62
C PRO A 194 -2.74 -22.07 -0.25
N LEU A 195 -2.15 -20.97 0.21
CA LEU A 195 -1.62 -20.81 1.55
C LEU A 195 -2.71 -21.04 2.60
N PRO A 196 -2.42 -21.74 3.70
CA PRO A 196 -3.37 -21.94 4.77
C PRO A 196 -3.69 -20.62 5.48
N PHE A 197 -4.96 -20.46 5.86
CA PHE A 197 -5.39 -19.32 6.70
C PHE A 197 -4.78 -19.39 8.10
N ALA A 198 -4.67 -20.59 8.67
CA ALA A 198 -4.07 -20.80 9.98
C ALA A 198 -2.60 -20.33 9.99
N GLY A 199 -2.26 -19.46 10.96
CA GLY A 199 -0.91 -18.91 11.10
C GLY A 199 -0.57 -17.77 10.14
N ASN A 200 -1.49 -17.36 9.25
CA ASN A 200 -1.32 -16.14 8.46
C ASN A 200 -1.14 -14.92 9.37
N ARG A 201 -0.49 -13.87 8.87
CA ARG A 201 -0.15 -12.64 9.62
C ARG A 201 -0.78 -11.37 9.00
N LEU A 202 -1.71 -11.56 8.08
CA LEU A 202 -2.24 -10.49 7.24
C LEU A 202 -3.59 -10.01 7.74
N THR A 203 -4.51 -10.95 7.98
CA THR A 203 -5.90 -10.64 8.34
C THR A 203 -6.51 -11.75 9.20
N SER A 204 -7.43 -11.37 10.07
CA SER A 204 -8.30 -12.29 10.81
C SER A 204 -9.55 -12.71 10.04
N ASP A 205 -9.78 -12.16 8.83
CA ASP A 205 -10.90 -12.52 7.97
C ASP A 205 -10.53 -13.64 6.97
N ALA A 206 -11.05 -14.85 7.21
CA ALA A 206 -10.78 -16.01 6.36
C ALA A 206 -11.32 -15.86 4.93
N ARG A 207 -12.46 -15.18 4.74
CA ARG A 207 -13.07 -14.97 3.43
C ARG A 207 -12.20 -14.04 2.60
N ARG A 208 -11.86 -12.88 3.15
CA ARG A 208 -10.99 -11.91 2.47
C ARG A 208 -9.60 -12.49 2.27
N PHE A 209 -9.09 -13.29 3.20
CA PHE A 209 -7.85 -14.02 2.99
C PHE A 209 -7.89 -14.92 1.76
N ALA A 210 -8.94 -15.71 1.58
CA ALA A 210 -9.12 -16.53 0.39
C ALA A 210 -9.24 -15.68 -0.89
N LEU A 211 -9.96 -14.55 -0.85
CA LEU A 211 -10.09 -13.64 -2.00
C LEU A 211 -8.75 -13.07 -2.48
N MET A 212 -7.85 -12.75 -1.55
CA MET A 212 -6.50 -12.28 -1.90
C MET A 212 -5.72 -13.33 -2.69
N GLN A 213 -5.92 -14.61 -2.36
CA GLN A 213 -5.29 -15.73 -3.06
C GLN A 213 -5.91 -15.95 -4.44
N GLN A 214 -7.24 -15.88 -4.53
CA GLN A 214 -7.96 -16.03 -5.79
C GLN A 214 -7.55 -15.02 -6.87
N VAL A 215 -7.13 -13.81 -6.48
CA VAL A 215 -6.57 -12.83 -7.44
C VAL A 215 -5.35 -13.43 -8.16
N MET A 216 -4.43 -14.04 -7.40
CA MET A 216 -3.21 -14.64 -7.94
C MET A 216 -3.47 -15.98 -8.64
N GLU A 217 -4.48 -16.74 -8.21
CA GLU A 217 -4.90 -17.96 -8.91
C GLU A 217 -5.46 -17.67 -10.31
N ARG A 218 -6.21 -16.57 -10.45
CA ARG A 218 -6.81 -16.15 -11.72
C ARG A 218 -5.79 -15.50 -12.65
N ASP A 219 -4.90 -14.69 -12.11
CA ASP A 219 -3.79 -14.09 -12.84
C ASP A 219 -2.46 -14.32 -12.10
N PRO A 220 -1.76 -15.44 -12.38
CA PRO A 220 -0.47 -15.71 -11.78
C PRO A 220 0.60 -14.66 -12.14
N SER A 221 0.41 -13.85 -13.18
CA SER A 221 1.39 -12.84 -13.60
C SER A 221 1.51 -11.69 -12.61
N VAL A 222 0.46 -11.42 -11.81
CA VAL A 222 0.48 -10.39 -10.77
C VAL A 222 1.03 -10.89 -9.43
N ALA A 223 1.29 -12.20 -9.31
CA ALA A 223 1.81 -12.79 -8.08
C ALA A 223 3.24 -12.33 -7.78
N LEU A 224 3.54 -12.27 -6.47
CA LEU A 224 4.88 -11.98 -5.97
C LEU A 224 5.19 -12.87 -4.77
N GLY A 225 6.40 -13.41 -4.75
CA GLY A 225 6.94 -14.21 -3.66
C GLY A 225 7.58 -13.38 -2.56
N GLY A 226 8.63 -13.96 -1.98
CA GLY A 226 9.39 -13.37 -0.90
C GLY A 226 10.35 -12.27 -1.36
N ALA A 227 10.86 -11.51 -0.40
CA ALA A 227 11.81 -10.44 -0.66
C ALA A 227 13.23 -10.98 -0.90
N SER A 228 13.98 -10.28 -1.75
CA SER A 228 15.42 -10.43 -1.90
C SER A 228 16.19 -9.75 -0.77
N TRP A 229 17.47 -10.09 -0.59
CA TRP A 229 18.37 -9.35 0.28
C TRP A 229 18.50 -7.88 -0.10
N GLY A 230 18.54 -7.58 -1.41
CA GLY A 230 18.58 -6.20 -1.92
C GLY A 230 17.37 -5.39 -1.46
N TRP A 231 16.16 -5.96 -1.62
CA TRP A 231 14.94 -5.32 -1.14
C TRP A 231 14.94 -5.13 0.38
N LEU A 232 15.33 -6.15 1.16
CA LEU A 232 15.36 -6.06 2.62
C LEU A 232 16.35 -5.00 3.12
N ASN A 233 17.55 -4.97 2.55
CA ASN A 233 18.56 -3.95 2.86
C ASN A 233 18.07 -2.54 2.48
N GLY A 234 17.45 -2.41 1.30
CA GLY A 234 16.84 -1.16 0.84
C GLY A 234 15.73 -0.68 1.77
N ALA A 235 14.87 -1.59 2.24
CA ALA A 235 13.79 -1.27 3.17
C ALA A 235 14.34 -0.73 4.50
N PHE A 236 15.33 -1.40 5.09
CA PHE A 236 15.99 -0.90 6.32
C PHE A 236 16.66 0.46 6.14
N ALA A 237 17.36 0.66 5.01
CA ALA A 237 17.99 1.94 4.71
C ALA A 237 16.94 3.06 4.55
N SER A 238 15.85 2.76 3.85
CA SER A 238 14.74 3.68 3.57
C SER A 238 13.96 4.06 4.83
N ILE A 239 13.66 3.09 5.71
CA ILE A 239 13.03 3.34 7.02
C ILE A 239 13.93 4.25 7.85
N ARG A 240 15.21 3.92 7.96
CA ARG A 240 16.16 4.75 8.68
C ARG A 240 16.21 6.17 8.11
N HIS A 241 16.28 6.30 6.79
CA HIS A 241 16.32 7.59 6.11
C HIS A 241 15.14 8.50 6.47
N LEU A 242 13.91 7.95 6.54
CA LEU A 242 12.72 8.72 6.92
C LEU A 242 12.78 9.24 8.37
N PHE A 243 13.37 8.47 9.28
CA PHE A 243 13.56 8.88 10.67
C PHE A 243 14.85 9.68 10.92
N ASP A 244 15.76 9.74 9.95
CA ASP A 244 16.97 10.55 10.04
C ASP A 244 16.64 12.01 9.69
N GLN A 245 17.29 12.96 10.38
CA GLN A 245 17.08 14.41 10.22
C GLN A 245 15.64 14.84 10.57
N ASP A 246 15.38 16.15 10.56
CA ASP A 246 14.07 16.74 10.93
C ASP A 246 13.03 16.58 9.80
N ARG A 247 13.07 15.46 9.04
CA ARG A 247 12.24 15.24 7.84
C ARG A 247 10.76 15.15 8.18
N LEU A 248 10.43 14.39 9.22
CA LEU A 248 9.03 14.23 9.65
C LEU A 248 8.47 15.56 10.16
N GLU A 249 9.28 16.35 10.86
CA GLU A 249 8.91 17.66 11.39
C GLU A 249 8.58 18.67 10.29
N GLN A 250 9.10 18.48 9.08
CA GLN A 250 8.87 19.34 7.91
C GLN A 250 7.61 18.96 7.11
N VAL A 251 6.96 17.84 7.44
CA VAL A 251 5.79 17.37 6.69
C VAL A 251 4.54 18.17 7.07
N ALA A 252 4.15 19.13 6.24
CA ALA A 252 3.03 20.03 6.50
C ALA A 252 1.65 19.43 6.12
N VAL A 253 1.61 18.48 5.18
CA VAL A 253 0.36 17.88 4.72
C VAL A 253 -0.34 17.14 5.88
N PRO A 254 -1.67 17.25 6.04
CA PRO A 254 -2.40 16.45 7.02
C PRO A 254 -2.20 14.95 6.79
N ILE A 255 -1.88 14.22 7.86
CA ILE A 255 -1.66 12.76 7.83
C ILE A 255 -2.62 12.06 8.79
N LEU A 256 -3.28 11.02 8.32
CA LEU A 256 -3.91 10.00 9.16
C LEU A 256 -3.02 8.75 9.19
N ILE A 257 -2.57 8.32 10.37
CA ILE A 257 -1.93 7.02 10.55
C ILE A 257 -2.94 6.06 11.21
N LEU A 258 -3.26 4.98 10.51
CA LEU A 258 -4.06 3.87 11.02
C LEU A 258 -3.10 2.75 11.49
N SER A 259 -3.01 2.56 12.80
CA SER A 259 -2.03 1.65 13.40
C SER A 259 -2.69 0.38 13.93
N ALA A 260 -2.48 -0.75 13.25
CA ALA A 260 -2.84 -2.08 13.73
C ALA A 260 -1.97 -2.47 14.92
N ARG A 261 -2.54 -2.71 16.10
CA ARG A 261 -1.77 -3.05 17.31
C ARG A 261 -1.45 -4.54 17.42
N ALA A 262 -2.22 -5.39 16.75
CA ALA A 262 -1.96 -6.83 16.64
C ALA A 262 -1.03 -7.20 15.46
N ASP A 263 -0.45 -6.20 14.77
CA ASP A 263 0.42 -6.43 13.61
C ASP A 263 1.66 -7.26 13.95
N ARG A 264 1.88 -8.34 13.18
CA ARG A 264 3.02 -9.25 13.33
C ARG A 264 4.08 -9.08 12.24
N ILE A 265 3.89 -8.17 11.28
CA ILE A 265 4.79 -7.89 10.15
C ILE A 265 5.53 -6.57 10.37
N VAL A 266 4.81 -5.52 10.76
CA VAL A 266 5.36 -4.20 11.07
C VAL A 266 5.25 -3.97 12.58
N ARG A 267 6.21 -3.26 13.18
CA ARG A 267 6.15 -2.93 14.61
C ARG A 267 5.30 -1.67 14.83
N PRO A 268 4.11 -1.75 15.45
CA PRO A 268 3.18 -0.62 15.54
C PRO A 268 3.71 0.56 16.34
N HIS A 269 4.65 0.32 17.27
CA HIS A 269 5.26 1.38 18.06
C HIS A 269 6.07 2.39 17.22
N SER A 270 6.53 1.99 16.03
CA SER A 270 7.16 2.92 15.08
C SER A 270 6.18 4.00 14.61
N HIS A 271 4.88 3.70 14.56
CA HIS A 271 3.84 4.69 14.24
C HIS A 271 3.69 5.74 15.33
N ASP A 272 3.79 5.36 16.60
CA ASP A 272 3.77 6.32 17.73
C ASP A 272 4.95 7.29 17.64
N ARG A 273 6.14 6.75 17.33
CA ARG A 273 7.37 7.55 17.15
C ARG A 273 7.27 8.52 15.99
N ALA A 274 6.67 8.11 14.87
CA ALA A 274 6.46 8.98 13.72
C ALA A 274 5.42 10.06 14.02
N ALA A 275 4.26 9.68 14.59
CA ALA A 275 3.18 10.61 14.93
C ALA A 275 3.63 11.69 15.94
N ALA A 276 4.53 11.36 16.86
CA ALA A 276 5.08 12.31 17.82
C ALA A 276 5.97 13.41 17.16
N ARG A 277 6.45 13.17 15.93
CA ARG A 277 7.33 14.08 15.19
C ARG A 277 6.63 14.85 14.09
N LEU A 278 5.53 14.30 13.56
CA LEU A 278 4.74 14.91 12.49
C LEU A 278 3.86 16.05 13.05
N PRO A 279 3.95 17.28 12.51
CA PRO A 279 3.22 18.44 13.06
C PRO A 279 1.70 18.37 12.86
N ASN A 280 1.23 17.67 11.81
CA ASN A 280 -0.19 17.55 11.46
C ASN A 280 -0.63 16.09 11.29
N CYS A 281 -0.40 15.29 12.33
CA CYS A 281 -0.73 13.86 12.32
C CYS A 281 -1.88 13.51 13.26
N THR A 282 -2.88 12.81 12.72
CA THR A 282 -3.89 12.09 13.49
C THR A 282 -3.49 10.62 13.55
N LEU A 283 -3.23 10.08 14.73
CA LEU A 283 -2.89 8.66 14.93
C LEU A 283 -4.06 7.92 15.58
N ILE A 284 -4.60 6.93 14.89
CA ILE A 284 -5.66 6.06 15.41
C ILE A 284 -5.10 4.65 15.61
N ARG A 285 -5.31 4.11 16.81
CA ARG A 285 -4.81 2.81 17.24
C ARG A 285 -5.95 1.80 17.22
N PHE A 286 -5.78 0.74 16.45
CA PHE A 286 -6.74 -0.35 16.37
C PHE A 286 -6.20 -1.53 17.18
N GLU A 287 -6.80 -1.78 18.35
CA GLU A 287 -6.42 -2.91 19.22
C GLU A 287 -6.74 -4.27 18.58
N GLN A 288 -7.74 -4.29 17.70
CA GLN A 288 -8.13 -5.44 16.89
C GLN A 288 -7.80 -5.18 15.42
N GLY A 289 -7.47 -6.25 14.70
CA GLY A 289 -7.03 -6.19 13.30
C GLY A 289 -5.53 -6.44 13.16
N GLU A 290 -5.18 -7.37 12.28
CA GLU A 290 -3.82 -7.70 11.90
C GLU A 290 -3.26 -6.65 10.91
N HIS A 291 -2.20 -6.99 10.17
CA HIS A 291 -1.49 -6.05 9.29
C HIS A 291 -2.39 -5.32 8.28
N GLU A 292 -3.38 -6.00 7.70
CA GLU A 292 -4.21 -5.51 6.60
C GLU A 292 -5.52 -4.91 7.09
N LEU A 293 -5.47 -3.80 7.83
CA LEU A 293 -6.68 -3.13 8.37
C LEU A 293 -7.77 -2.83 7.31
N LEU A 294 -7.37 -2.62 6.06
CA LEU A 294 -8.28 -2.34 4.94
C LEU A 294 -8.96 -3.60 4.38
N ILE A 295 -8.47 -4.78 4.78
CA ILE A 295 -8.87 -6.12 4.33
C ILE A 295 -9.01 -7.01 5.57
N GLU A 296 -9.65 -6.45 6.60
CA GLU A 296 -9.96 -7.14 7.85
C GLU A 296 -11.45 -7.50 7.93
N THR A 297 -11.90 -8.08 9.04
CA THR A 297 -13.33 -8.31 9.31
C THR A 297 -14.12 -7.00 9.25
N ASP A 298 -15.43 -7.09 8.96
CA ASP A 298 -16.30 -5.91 8.85
C ASP A 298 -16.26 -5.05 10.12
N ALA A 299 -16.27 -5.68 11.29
CA ALA A 299 -16.18 -4.99 12.58
C ALA A 299 -14.92 -4.11 12.75
N VAL A 300 -13.81 -4.47 12.09
CA VAL A 300 -12.59 -3.66 12.05
C VAL A 300 -12.64 -2.67 10.89
N ARG A 301 -12.99 -3.12 9.68
CA ARG A 301 -13.05 -2.28 8.48
C ARG A 301 -14.02 -1.11 8.63
N ASP A 302 -15.18 -1.31 9.23
CA ASP A 302 -16.17 -0.25 9.45
C ASP A 302 -15.59 0.88 10.30
N LYS A 303 -14.82 0.53 11.34
CA LYS A 303 -14.12 1.50 12.19
C LYS A 303 -12.98 2.19 11.43
N VAL A 304 -12.27 1.45 10.58
CA VAL A 304 -11.21 2.00 9.72
C VAL A 304 -11.78 2.99 8.71
N LEU A 305 -12.88 2.65 8.07
CA LEU A 305 -13.58 3.52 7.12
C LEU A 305 -14.17 4.74 7.83
N ALA A 306 -14.78 4.59 9.01
CA ALA A 306 -15.26 5.72 9.81
C ALA A 306 -14.12 6.67 10.22
N ALA A 307 -12.95 6.13 10.56
CA ALA A 307 -11.75 6.93 10.84
C ALA A 307 -11.25 7.71 9.61
N ILE A 308 -11.28 7.08 8.42
CA ILE A 308 -10.98 7.75 7.16
C ILE A 308 -12.00 8.86 6.92
N ASP A 309 -13.29 8.58 7.09
CA ASP A 309 -14.38 9.53 6.87
C ASP A 309 -14.23 10.76 7.76
N GLN A 310 -13.99 10.54 9.05
CA GLN A 310 -13.75 11.62 10.02
C GLN A 310 -12.55 12.48 9.63
N PHE A 311 -11.44 11.87 9.21
CA PHE A 311 -10.26 12.61 8.76
C PHE A 311 -10.55 13.46 7.52
N LEU A 312 -11.24 12.89 6.51
CA LEU A 312 -11.59 13.61 5.29
C LEU A 312 -12.49 14.81 5.58
N ILE A 313 -13.47 14.65 6.48
CA ILE A 313 -14.40 15.72 6.86
C ILE A 313 -13.69 16.78 7.70
N GLU A 314 -13.05 16.39 8.80
CA GLU A 314 -12.57 17.34 9.82
C GLU A 314 -11.21 17.97 9.49
N LYS A 315 -10.32 17.25 8.80
CA LYS A 315 -8.96 17.71 8.53
C LYS A 315 -8.77 18.21 7.11
N ILE A 316 -9.51 17.67 6.15
CA ILE A 316 -9.39 18.06 4.74
C ILE A 316 -10.56 18.96 4.30
N GLY A 317 -11.72 18.87 4.94
CA GLY A 317 -12.91 19.63 4.55
C GLY A 317 -13.65 19.04 3.35
N ILE A 318 -13.57 17.71 3.15
CA ILE A 318 -14.26 17.01 2.07
C ILE A 318 -15.63 16.53 2.55
N ALA A 319 -16.68 16.96 1.84
CA ALA A 319 -18.03 16.42 2.04
C ALA A 319 -18.17 15.06 1.35
N LEU A 320 -18.58 14.04 2.11
CA LEU A 320 -18.79 12.69 1.59
C LEU A 320 -20.24 12.50 1.13
N ARG A 321 -20.46 11.65 0.12
CA ARG A 321 -21.81 11.25 -0.29
C ARG A 321 -22.44 10.37 0.79
N GLY A 322 -23.56 10.80 1.37
CA GLY A 322 -24.31 10.04 2.38
C GLY A 322 -25.24 8.94 1.82
N GLY A 323 -25.04 8.51 0.57
CA GLY A 323 -26.14 7.92 -0.22
C GLY A 323 -26.28 6.39 -0.24
N ASN A 324 -25.31 5.59 0.20
CA ASN A 324 -25.34 4.13 -0.04
C ASN A 324 -24.72 3.27 1.09
N LEU A 325 -24.70 3.75 2.33
CA LEU A 325 -24.15 2.97 3.47
C LEU A 325 -25.22 2.12 4.19
N GLU A 326 -26.48 2.16 3.72
CA GLU A 326 -27.56 1.29 4.20
C GLU A 326 -28.15 0.51 3.00
N ALA A 327 -27.61 -0.66 2.71
CA ALA A 327 -28.26 -1.73 1.94
C ALA A 327 -27.70 -3.10 2.36
#